data_AF-A0A957D3T7-F1
#
_entry.id   AF-A0A957D3T7-F1
#
_cell.length_a   1.000
_cell.length_b   1.000
_cell.length_c   1.000
_cell.angle_alpha   90.00
_cell.angle_beta   90.00
_cell.angle_gamma   90.00
#
_symmetry.space_group_name_H-M   'P 1'
#
loop_
_entity.id
_entity.type
_entity.pdbx_description
1 polymer ?
#
loop_
_entity_poly.entity_id
_entity_poly.type
_entity_poly.pdbx_seq_one_letter_code
_entity_poly.pdbx_strand_id
1 'polypeptide(L)'
;MKPKHLIYFLLIVSLIIITTSVSLADDGEMFRRNISKTPDQETERANLVQMTFYVPAQTSEGELTSIEYHDAEGTLVDTRDFAKPLVAVYIDGLPEEEPEDMYTILSGAGWGAHDAYTAVSLDDGATWKRTNLSLSADLSSFILDNGHPYPGDAHNMTFALAGDKVLVGWISKYCDGGSPAYTWQDEDSNDLYPDIWGVAGAQDSVNYTLQGFPEVGEVPYSCVWSARGTLLEVDADGIPTDGGGFYDVIWTKAERLTSGRRDANRLEMNGDSASGFMMTWQEDPEGLRPGQGLGPGEGWSGAVVNQQTDLWYSYISTNDFIQVQTSDEDETAVSIY
;
A
#
# COMPACT_ATOMS: atom_id res chain seq x y z
N MET A 1 24.97 -16.34 65.90
CA MET A 1 25.35 -17.24 64.78
C MET A 1 26.78 -16.93 64.36
N LYS A 2 27.64 -17.93 64.16
CA LYS A 2 29.00 -17.70 63.62
C LYS A 2 28.86 -17.02 62.23
N PRO A 3 29.73 -16.04 61.87
CA PRO A 3 29.59 -15.23 60.65
C PRO A 3 29.46 -16.07 59.37
N LYS A 4 30.05 -17.27 59.36
CA LYS A 4 29.94 -18.24 58.27
C LYS A 4 28.49 -18.71 58.02
N HIS A 5 27.68 -18.91 59.05
CA HIS A 5 26.28 -19.36 58.89
C HIS A 5 25.35 -18.26 58.37
N LEU A 6 25.65 -16.99 58.65
CA LEU A 6 24.90 -15.85 58.11
C LEU A 6 25.15 -15.69 56.60
N ILE A 7 26.40 -15.91 56.15
CA ILE A 7 26.78 -15.86 54.73
C ILE A 7 26.10 -16.98 53.94
N TYR A 8 26.06 -18.21 54.47
CA TYR A 8 25.33 -19.31 53.82
C TYR A 8 23.83 -19.04 53.75
N PHE A 9 23.24 -18.46 54.79
CA PHE A 9 21.83 -18.09 54.79
C PHE A 9 21.52 -17.01 53.74
N LEU A 10 22.36 -15.98 53.62
CA LEU A 10 22.23 -14.93 52.61
C LEU A 10 22.39 -15.46 51.18
N LEU A 11 23.32 -16.40 50.95
CA LEU A 11 23.50 -17.06 49.65
C LEU A 11 22.29 -17.92 49.26
N ILE A 12 21.70 -18.63 50.21
CA ILE A 12 20.50 -19.43 49.96
C ILE A 12 19.30 -18.53 49.66
N VAL A 13 19.14 -17.44 50.42
CA VAL A 13 18.07 -16.46 50.17
C VAL A 13 18.26 -15.77 48.82
N SER A 14 19.48 -15.38 48.44
CA SER A 14 19.72 -14.78 47.12
C SER A 14 19.50 -15.79 45.99
N LEU A 15 19.86 -17.06 46.16
CA LEU A 15 19.61 -18.11 45.17
C LEU A 15 18.10 -18.34 44.99
N ILE A 16 17.32 -18.33 46.08
CA ILE A 16 15.86 -18.44 46.04
C ILE A 16 15.25 -17.23 45.31
N ILE A 17 15.70 -16.01 45.61
CA ILE A 17 15.22 -14.78 44.96
C ILE A 17 15.55 -14.79 43.44
N ILE A 18 16.73 -15.28 43.06
CA ILE A 18 17.14 -15.39 41.65
C ILE A 18 16.32 -16.46 40.90
N THR A 19 15.90 -17.53 41.58
CA THR A 19 15.02 -18.56 40.96
C THR A 19 13.56 -18.13 40.83
N THR A 20 13.09 -17.15 41.62
CA THR A 20 11.70 -16.67 41.58
C THR A 20 11.45 -15.58 40.54
N SER A 21 12.49 -15.05 39.89
CA SER A 21 12.37 -14.04 38.83
C SER A 21 12.65 -14.59 37.43
N VAL A 22 12.34 -15.86 37.19
CA VAL A 22 12.15 -16.37 35.83
C VAL A 22 10.70 -16.05 35.46
N SER A 23 10.45 -14.81 35.05
CA SER A 23 9.28 -14.51 34.23
C SER A 23 9.46 -15.29 32.93
N LEU A 24 8.86 -16.47 32.84
CA LEU A 24 8.64 -17.10 31.55
C LEU A 24 7.78 -16.11 30.76
N ALA A 25 8.31 -15.64 29.62
CA ALA A 25 7.46 -14.97 28.65
C ALA A 25 6.42 -16.02 28.25
N ASP A 26 5.18 -15.80 28.65
CA ASP A 26 4.04 -16.59 28.21
C ASP A 26 3.73 -16.11 26.79
N ASP A 27 4.40 -16.72 25.82
CA ASP A 27 4.13 -16.50 24.41
C ASP A 27 2.79 -17.18 24.11
N GLY A 28 1.73 -16.39 23.86
CA GLY A 28 0.39 -16.91 23.55
C GLY A 28 0.37 -17.85 22.33
N GLU A 29 -0.79 -18.46 22.06
CA GLU A 29 -0.91 -19.45 20.98
C GLU A 29 -0.45 -18.90 19.61
N MET A 30 0.11 -19.77 18.78
CA MET A 30 0.57 -19.41 17.44
C MET A 30 -0.59 -18.91 16.56
N PHE A 31 -0.65 -17.60 16.34
CA PHE A 31 -1.63 -16.96 15.48
C PHE A 31 -1.05 -16.60 14.11
N ARG A 32 -1.55 -17.23 13.04
CA ARG A 32 -1.14 -16.96 11.65
C ARG A 32 -2.35 -16.97 10.72
N ARG A 33 -2.45 -15.95 9.86
CA ARG A 33 -3.49 -15.85 8.82
C ARG A 33 -2.85 -15.51 7.49
N ASN A 34 -3.34 -16.14 6.42
CA ASN A 34 -2.99 -15.77 5.05
C ASN A 34 -3.96 -14.68 4.58
N ILE A 35 -3.46 -13.44 4.46
CA ILE A 35 -4.24 -12.28 4.04
C ILE A 35 -4.51 -12.31 2.54
N SER A 36 -3.49 -12.52 1.70
CA SER A 36 -3.61 -12.47 0.23
C SER A 36 -4.39 -13.64 -0.35
N LYS A 37 -4.38 -14.82 0.29
CA LYS A 37 -5.11 -16.04 -0.15
C LYS A 37 -4.79 -16.47 -1.60
N THR A 38 -3.62 -16.13 -2.10
CA THR A 38 -3.14 -16.32 -3.47
C THR A 38 -1.79 -17.04 -3.45
N PRO A 39 -1.74 -18.32 -3.04
CA PRO A 39 -0.48 -19.03 -2.81
C PRO A 39 0.37 -19.21 -4.07
N ASP A 40 -0.26 -19.17 -5.25
CA ASP A 40 0.39 -19.35 -6.54
C ASP A 40 0.84 -18.04 -7.19
N GLN A 41 0.49 -16.89 -6.59
CA GLN A 41 0.77 -15.56 -7.16
C GLN A 41 1.95 -14.88 -6.47
N GLU A 42 2.58 -13.95 -7.20
CA GLU A 42 3.59 -13.09 -6.64
C GLU A 42 2.94 -11.99 -5.79
N THR A 43 3.04 -12.13 -4.47
CA THR A 43 2.68 -11.08 -3.52
C THR A 43 3.94 -10.33 -3.08
N GLU A 44 3.97 -9.02 -3.28
CA GLU A 44 5.09 -8.17 -2.87
C GLU A 44 4.65 -6.88 -2.14
N ARG A 45 5.65 -6.10 -1.67
CA ARG A 45 5.46 -4.77 -1.04
C ARG A 45 4.44 -4.77 0.11
N ALA A 46 4.43 -5.84 0.91
CA ALA A 46 3.51 -5.99 2.03
C ALA A 46 3.91 -5.11 3.22
N ASN A 47 3.01 -4.19 3.61
CA ASN A 47 3.15 -3.34 4.79
C ASN A 47 1.89 -3.41 5.67
N LEU A 48 2.01 -3.10 6.96
CA LEU A 48 0.93 -3.13 7.94
C LEU A 48 1.04 -1.95 8.92
N VAL A 49 -0.08 -1.29 9.20
CA VAL A 49 -0.18 -0.24 10.23
C VAL A 49 -1.51 -0.40 10.98
N GLN A 50 -1.52 -0.02 12.26
CA GLN A 50 -2.72 0.01 13.10
C GLN A 50 -3.19 1.45 13.34
N MET A 51 -4.50 1.65 13.45
CA MET A 51 -5.07 2.90 13.95
C MET A 51 -4.85 3.06 15.47
N THR A 52 -5.00 4.28 15.98
CA THR A 52 -4.69 4.60 17.38
C THR A 52 -5.88 4.50 18.33
N PHE A 53 -7.10 4.38 17.81
CA PHE A 53 -8.35 4.26 18.56
C PHE A 53 -8.97 2.87 18.42
N TYR A 54 -9.96 2.59 19.27
CA TYR A 54 -10.68 1.32 19.30
C TYR A 54 -12.04 1.45 18.60
N VAL A 55 -12.43 0.39 17.92
CA VAL A 55 -13.79 0.17 17.41
C VAL A 55 -14.34 -1.15 17.96
N PRO A 56 -15.67 -1.34 18.00
CA PRO A 56 -16.25 -2.64 18.30
C PRO A 56 -15.64 -3.73 17.42
N ALA A 57 -15.26 -4.85 18.02
CA ALA A 57 -14.66 -5.94 17.30
C ALA A 57 -15.69 -6.57 16.36
N GLN A 58 -15.32 -6.76 15.10
CA GLN A 58 -16.20 -7.31 14.08
C GLN A 58 -15.44 -8.14 13.04
N THR A 59 -16.10 -9.18 12.53
CA THR A 59 -15.58 -10.01 11.45
C THR A 59 -15.54 -9.25 10.13
N SER A 60 -14.83 -9.79 9.14
CA SER A 60 -14.76 -9.25 7.77
C SER A 60 -16.11 -9.20 7.05
N GLU A 61 -17.06 -10.00 7.53
CA GLU A 61 -18.45 -10.07 7.08
C GLU A 61 -19.35 -9.03 7.77
N GLY A 62 -18.82 -8.27 8.74
CA GLY A 62 -19.57 -7.26 9.48
C GLY A 62 -20.37 -7.81 10.66
N GLU A 63 -19.97 -8.94 11.26
CA GLU A 63 -20.63 -9.47 12.46
C GLU A 63 -19.86 -9.05 13.72
N LEU A 64 -20.54 -8.46 14.71
CA LEU A 64 -19.92 -8.15 16.00
C LEU A 64 -19.43 -9.43 16.70
N THR A 65 -18.20 -9.40 17.20
CA THR A 65 -17.56 -10.54 17.84
C THR A 65 -16.81 -10.13 19.10
N SER A 66 -16.50 -11.09 19.97
CA SER A 66 -15.58 -10.93 21.07
C SER A 66 -14.28 -11.66 20.75
N ILE A 67 -13.14 -11.02 21.03
CA ILE A 67 -11.80 -11.54 20.77
C ILE A 67 -11.33 -12.25 22.02
N GLU A 68 -11.05 -13.54 21.91
CA GLU A 68 -10.53 -14.38 22.99
C GLU A 68 -9.01 -14.51 22.91
N TYR A 69 -8.31 -14.21 24.00
CA TYR A 69 -6.86 -14.39 24.11
C TYR A 69 -6.58 -15.63 24.94
N HIS A 70 -5.78 -16.53 24.39
CA HIS A 70 -5.37 -17.78 25.04
C HIS A 70 -3.87 -17.78 25.36
N ASP A 71 -3.50 -18.42 26.47
CA ASP A 71 -2.11 -18.71 26.80
C ASP A 71 -1.52 -19.81 25.90
N ALA A 72 -0.23 -20.10 26.05
CA ALA A 72 0.45 -21.16 25.28
C ALA A 72 -0.20 -22.55 25.43
N GLU A 73 -0.88 -22.78 26.56
CA GLU A 73 -1.58 -24.03 26.90
C GLU A 73 -3.06 -24.04 26.45
N GLY A 74 -3.54 -22.96 25.83
CA GLY A 74 -4.91 -22.82 25.32
C GLY A 74 -5.94 -22.38 26.35
N THR A 75 -5.52 -22.01 27.56
CA THR A 75 -6.41 -21.47 28.60
C THR A 75 -6.82 -20.05 28.23
N LEU A 76 -8.11 -19.74 28.33
CA LEU A 76 -8.61 -18.39 28.14
C LEU A 76 -8.03 -17.43 29.20
N VAL A 77 -7.37 -16.38 28.74
CA VAL A 77 -6.72 -15.34 29.56
C VAL A 77 -7.58 -14.08 29.63
N ASP A 78 -8.07 -13.61 28.49
CA ASP A 78 -8.80 -12.34 28.37
C ASP A 78 -9.83 -12.41 27.24
N THR A 79 -10.85 -11.58 27.32
CA THR A 79 -11.86 -11.43 26.26
C THR A 79 -12.12 -9.95 26.04
N ARG A 80 -12.08 -9.50 24.79
CA ARG A 80 -12.28 -8.09 24.42
C ARG A 80 -13.33 -7.92 23.34
N ASP A 81 -14.19 -6.95 23.52
CA ASP A 81 -15.24 -6.59 22.57
C ASP A 81 -14.83 -5.44 21.63
N PHE A 82 -13.59 -4.98 21.71
CA PHE A 82 -13.06 -3.87 20.93
C PHE A 82 -11.67 -4.21 20.38
N ALA A 83 -11.43 -3.83 19.14
CA ALA A 83 -10.15 -3.98 18.44
C ALA A 83 -9.66 -2.64 17.89
N LYS A 84 -8.36 -2.56 17.66
CA LYS A 84 -7.80 -1.46 16.87
C LYS A 84 -7.83 -1.85 15.40
N PRO A 85 -8.39 -1.01 14.51
CA PRO A 85 -8.37 -1.29 13.09
C PRO A 85 -6.95 -1.52 12.57
N LEU A 86 -6.76 -2.63 11.87
CA LEU A 86 -5.53 -2.98 11.19
C LEU A 86 -5.72 -2.77 9.69
N VAL A 87 -4.76 -2.11 9.06
CA VAL A 87 -4.77 -1.89 7.61
C VAL A 87 -3.46 -2.41 7.05
N ALA A 88 -3.57 -3.41 6.18
CA ALA A 88 -2.47 -3.98 5.41
C ALA A 88 -2.60 -3.56 3.95
N VAL A 89 -1.47 -3.33 3.30
CA VAL A 89 -1.40 -3.10 1.85
C VAL A 89 -0.37 -4.04 1.27
N TYR A 90 -0.65 -4.59 0.09
CA TYR A 90 0.25 -5.45 -0.67
C TYR A 90 -0.08 -5.39 -2.16
N ILE A 91 0.92 -5.69 -2.99
CA ILE A 91 0.73 -5.88 -4.42
C ILE A 91 0.58 -7.37 -4.67
N ASP A 92 -0.34 -7.76 -5.55
CA ASP A 92 -0.60 -9.16 -5.86
C ASP A 92 -0.85 -9.36 -7.35
N GLY A 93 -0.36 -10.47 -7.89
CA GLY A 93 -0.51 -10.83 -9.30
C GLY A 93 -1.91 -11.33 -9.63
N LEU A 94 -2.31 -11.15 -10.90
CA LEU A 94 -3.46 -11.86 -11.45
C LEU A 94 -3.14 -13.35 -11.57
N PRO A 95 -4.09 -14.26 -11.25
CA PRO A 95 -3.92 -15.69 -11.47
C PRO A 95 -3.64 -15.99 -12.94
N GLU A 96 -2.36 -16.24 -13.24
CA GLU A 96 -1.80 -16.24 -14.59
C GLU A 96 -2.39 -17.29 -15.56
N GLU A 97 -2.55 -16.88 -16.82
CA GLU A 97 -2.07 -17.65 -17.96
C GLU A 97 -0.67 -17.09 -18.32
N GLU A 98 0.40 -17.75 -17.90
CA GLU A 98 1.78 -17.35 -18.24
C GLU A 98 1.98 -17.30 -19.77
N PRO A 99 2.49 -16.20 -20.35
CA PRO A 99 3.15 -16.27 -21.65
C PRO A 99 4.55 -16.87 -21.46
N GLU A 100 4.77 -18.10 -21.95
CA GLU A 100 5.97 -18.95 -21.83
C GLU A 100 7.34 -18.29 -22.19
N ASP A 101 7.38 -17.06 -22.70
CA ASP A 101 8.55 -16.48 -23.37
C ASP A 101 9.08 -15.15 -22.78
N MET A 102 8.65 -14.68 -21.60
CA MET A 102 9.20 -13.44 -21.02
C MET A 102 9.69 -13.55 -19.58
N TYR A 103 10.87 -12.97 -19.35
CA TYR A 103 11.54 -12.97 -18.06
C TYR A 103 10.85 -11.97 -17.10
N THR A 104 10.36 -12.49 -15.97
CA THR A 104 9.96 -11.68 -14.82
C THR A 104 11.22 -11.13 -14.15
N ILE A 105 11.39 -9.80 -14.16
CA ILE A 105 12.47 -9.12 -13.44
C ILE A 105 11.87 -8.46 -12.21
N LEU A 106 12.33 -8.90 -11.04
CA LEU A 106 11.91 -8.53 -9.67
C LEU A 106 12.15 -7.06 -9.26
N SER A 107 12.01 -6.09 -10.16
CA SER A 107 12.42 -4.69 -9.89
C SER A 107 11.66 -3.60 -10.65
N GLY A 108 10.32 -3.67 -10.78
CA GLY A 108 9.51 -2.62 -11.42
C GLY A 108 9.84 -2.32 -12.91
N ALA A 109 10.70 -3.16 -13.49
CA ALA A 109 11.11 -3.16 -14.89
C ALA A 109 10.91 -4.54 -15.54
N GLY A 110 10.34 -5.49 -14.78
CA GLY A 110 9.87 -6.76 -15.31
C GLY A 110 8.44 -6.65 -15.81
N TRP A 111 8.04 -7.63 -16.61
CA TRP A 111 6.64 -7.82 -16.96
C TRP A 111 5.93 -8.48 -15.78
N GLY A 112 4.86 -7.84 -15.30
CA GLY A 112 4.01 -8.34 -14.25
C GLY A 112 2.60 -7.80 -14.45
N ALA A 113 1.59 -8.64 -14.22
CA ALA A 113 0.19 -8.20 -14.23
C ALA A 113 -0.28 -8.10 -12.77
N HIS A 114 0.16 -7.06 -12.07
CA HIS A 114 -0.10 -6.87 -10.65
C HIS A 114 -1.10 -5.75 -10.36
N ASP A 115 -1.89 -5.94 -9.32
CA ASP A 115 -2.80 -4.95 -8.76
C ASP A 115 -2.38 -4.55 -7.33
N ALA A 116 -2.72 -3.32 -6.96
CA ALA A 116 -2.56 -2.78 -5.62
C ALA A 116 -3.76 -3.15 -4.74
N TYR A 117 -3.54 -3.92 -3.67
CA TYR A 117 -4.56 -4.36 -2.74
C TYR A 117 -4.42 -3.70 -1.38
N THR A 118 -5.57 -3.52 -0.73
CA THR A 118 -5.68 -3.20 0.69
C THR A 118 -6.48 -4.29 1.39
N ALA A 119 -6.16 -4.55 2.65
CA ALA A 119 -6.90 -5.44 3.51
C ALA A 119 -7.09 -4.82 4.89
N VAL A 120 -8.33 -4.86 5.38
CA VAL A 120 -8.71 -4.29 6.68
C VAL A 120 -9.19 -5.40 7.61
N SER A 121 -8.74 -5.36 8.85
CA SER A 121 -9.23 -6.21 9.94
C SER A 121 -9.68 -5.35 11.12
N LEU A 122 -10.83 -5.73 11.69
CA LEU A 122 -11.45 -5.09 12.84
C LEU A 122 -11.62 -6.09 14.00
N ASP A 123 -10.86 -7.19 13.99
CA ASP A 123 -10.92 -8.29 14.96
C ASP A 123 -9.50 -8.82 15.31
N ASP A 124 -8.54 -7.91 15.49
CA ASP A 124 -7.12 -8.20 15.78
C ASP A 124 -6.44 -9.13 14.75
N GLY A 125 -6.89 -9.07 13.49
CA GLY A 125 -6.30 -9.82 12.38
C GLY A 125 -6.87 -11.22 12.20
N ALA A 126 -7.97 -11.58 12.88
CA ALA A 126 -8.58 -12.90 12.74
C ALA A 126 -9.24 -13.08 11.38
N THR A 127 -9.91 -12.04 10.88
CA THR A 127 -10.50 -11.98 9.55
C THR A 127 -10.08 -10.69 8.83
N TRP A 128 -10.08 -10.74 7.50
CA TRP A 128 -9.57 -9.64 6.66
C TRP A 128 -10.48 -9.43 5.45
N LYS A 129 -11.00 -8.21 5.32
CA LYS A 129 -11.72 -7.75 4.13
C LYS A 129 -10.73 -7.16 3.13
N ARG A 130 -10.66 -7.73 1.93
CA ARG A 130 -9.74 -7.30 0.86
C ARG A 130 -10.46 -6.42 -0.17
N THR A 131 -9.77 -5.40 -0.67
CA THR A 131 -10.23 -4.53 -1.75
C THR A 131 -9.10 -4.32 -2.76
N ASN A 132 -9.39 -4.50 -4.05
CA ASN A 132 -8.49 -4.14 -5.13
C ASN A 132 -8.68 -2.63 -5.42
N LEU A 133 -7.61 -1.85 -5.30
CA LEU A 133 -7.64 -0.40 -5.46
C LEU A 133 -7.30 0.05 -6.88
N SER A 134 -6.44 -0.68 -7.59
CA SER A 134 -5.97 -0.30 -8.93
C SER A 134 -6.88 -0.76 -10.04
N LEU A 135 -7.37 -2.02 -9.99
CA LEU A 135 -8.18 -2.64 -11.04
C LEU A 135 -7.59 -2.42 -12.45
N SER A 136 -6.27 -2.54 -12.56
CA SER A 136 -5.53 -2.17 -13.78
C SER A 136 -4.56 -3.24 -14.27
N ALA A 137 -4.38 -4.34 -13.55
CA ALA A 137 -3.46 -5.41 -13.92
C ALA A 137 -3.70 -5.98 -15.33
N ASP A 138 -4.97 -6.10 -15.75
CA ASP A 138 -5.39 -6.59 -17.08
C ASP A 138 -5.60 -5.47 -18.11
N LEU A 139 -5.43 -4.21 -17.71
CA LEU A 139 -5.57 -3.04 -18.57
C LEU A 139 -4.22 -2.63 -19.14
N SER A 140 -4.26 -1.85 -20.24
CA SER A 140 -3.06 -1.32 -20.88
C SER A 140 -3.31 0.09 -21.39
N SER A 141 -2.36 0.99 -21.13
CA SER A 141 -2.32 2.36 -21.65
C SER A 141 -1.20 2.57 -22.68
N PHE A 142 -0.42 1.52 -22.97
CA PHE A 142 0.76 1.62 -23.84
C PHE A 142 0.89 0.39 -24.74
N ILE A 143 1.11 0.63 -26.03
CA ILE A 143 1.40 -0.41 -27.02
C ILE A 143 2.88 -0.31 -27.37
N LEU A 144 3.60 -1.42 -27.17
CA LEU A 144 5.02 -1.50 -27.46
C LEU A 144 5.30 -1.48 -28.98
N ASP A 145 6.55 -1.23 -29.35
CA ASP A 145 7.06 -1.29 -30.72
C ASP A 145 6.78 -2.64 -31.42
N ASN A 146 6.69 -3.72 -30.64
CA ASN A 146 6.37 -5.06 -31.13
C ASN A 146 4.85 -5.29 -31.35
N GLY A 147 4.01 -4.31 -31.03
CA GLY A 147 2.55 -4.33 -31.19
C GLY A 147 1.78 -4.97 -30.04
N HIS A 148 2.44 -5.43 -28.98
CA HIS A 148 1.78 -6.00 -27.81
C HIS A 148 1.41 -4.92 -26.78
N PRO A 149 0.22 -5.02 -26.14
CA PRO A 149 -0.13 -4.16 -25.02
C PRO A 149 0.71 -4.51 -23.79
N TYR A 150 1.22 -3.50 -23.09
CA TYR A 150 1.91 -3.69 -21.81
C TYR A 150 0.90 -3.63 -20.64
N PRO A 151 0.88 -4.60 -19.71
CA PRO A 151 -0.08 -4.65 -18.62
C PRO A 151 0.12 -3.52 -17.59
N GLY A 152 -0.91 -3.21 -16.81
CA GLY A 152 -0.87 -2.07 -15.89
C GLY A 152 0.15 -2.16 -14.75
N ASP A 153 0.59 -3.35 -14.37
CA ASP A 153 1.69 -3.63 -13.43
C ASP A 153 1.87 -2.62 -12.27
N ALA A 154 1.06 -2.76 -11.22
CA ALA A 154 1.22 -1.98 -9.99
C ALA A 154 2.48 -2.40 -9.20
N HIS A 155 3.30 -1.44 -8.82
CA HIS A 155 4.53 -1.65 -8.05
C HIS A 155 4.80 -0.48 -7.08
N ASN A 156 5.77 -0.66 -6.17
CA ASN A 156 6.22 0.38 -5.22
C ASN A 156 5.09 1.08 -4.45
N MET A 157 4.14 0.30 -3.94
CA MET A 157 3.06 0.80 -3.10
C MET A 157 3.53 1.20 -1.69
N THR A 158 2.92 2.24 -1.15
CA THR A 158 3.05 2.67 0.25
C THR A 158 1.75 3.34 0.72
N PHE A 159 1.64 3.60 2.01
CA PHE A 159 0.44 4.20 2.60
C PHE A 159 0.74 4.90 3.91
N ALA A 160 -0.16 5.80 4.31
CA ALA A 160 -0.13 6.49 5.59
C ALA A 160 -1.53 6.52 6.22
N LEU A 161 -1.57 6.58 7.55
CA LEU A 161 -2.80 6.73 8.32
C LEU A 161 -2.78 8.05 9.07
N ALA A 162 -3.94 8.71 9.15
CA ALA A 162 -4.14 9.91 9.93
C ALA A 162 -5.55 9.89 10.54
N GLY A 163 -5.64 9.56 11.83
CA GLY A 163 -6.93 9.38 12.49
C GLY A 163 -7.71 8.22 11.89
N ASP A 164 -8.94 8.48 11.44
CA ASP A 164 -9.87 7.57 10.77
C ASP A 164 -9.62 7.43 9.25
N LYS A 165 -8.57 8.08 8.73
CA LYS A 165 -8.30 8.18 7.28
C LYS A 165 -7.06 7.40 6.90
N VAL A 166 -7.09 6.85 5.70
CA VAL A 166 -6.01 6.07 5.09
C VAL A 166 -5.76 6.60 3.69
N LEU A 167 -4.54 7.01 3.40
CA LEU A 167 -4.13 7.34 2.04
C LEU A 167 -3.17 6.26 1.55
N VAL A 168 -3.53 5.61 0.45
CA VAL A 168 -2.71 4.60 -0.23
C VAL A 168 -2.23 5.19 -1.54
N GLY A 169 -0.96 4.98 -1.87
CA GLY A 169 -0.39 5.38 -3.15
C GLY A 169 0.48 4.27 -3.73
N TRP A 170 0.41 4.11 -5.04
CA TRP A 170 1.20 3.12 -5.78
C TRP A 170 1.67 3.71 -7.10
N ILE A 171 2.65 3.02 -7.69
CA ILE A 171 3.15 3.34 -9.01
C ILE A 171 2.64 2.26 -9.96
N SER A 172 2.26 2.61 -11.18
CA SER A 172 1.68 1.66 -12.14
C SER A 172 2.15 1.99 -13.54
N LYS A 173 2.35 0.96 -14.37
CA LYS A 173 2.56 1.11 -15.82
C LYS A 173 1.29 1.52 -16.56
N TYR A 174 0.12 1.44 -15.91
CA TYR A 174 -1.12 2.00 -16.41
C TYR A 174 -1.20 3.51 -16.14
N CYS A 175 -1.36 4.28 -17.20
CA CYS A 175 -1.35 5.74 -17.21
C CYS A 175 -2.56 6.30 -17.97
N ASP A 176 -3.72 5.65 -17.89
CA ASP A 176 -4.96 6.14 -18.50
C ASP A 176 -6.08 6.32 -17.45
N GLY A 177 -6.89 7.37 -17.60
CA GLY A 177 -7.92 7.77 -16.62
C GLY A 177 -7.40 8.46 -15.35
N GLY A 178 -8.24 8.49 -14.31
CA GLY A 178 -7.92 9.01 -12.98
C GLY A 178 -7.92 10.54 -12.86
N SER A 179 -8.51 11.23 -13.85
CA SER A 179 -8.71 12.69 -13.96
C SER A 179 -7.68 13.61 -13.27
N PRO A 180 -6.40 13.49 -13.65
CA PRO A 180 -5.35 14.31 -13.06
C PRO A 180 -5.60 15.80 -13.27
N ALA A 181 -5.31 16.61 -12.26
CA ALA A 181 -5.60 18.05 -12.28
C ALA A 181 -4.97 18.80 -13.48
N TYR A 182 -3.84 18.34 -14.02
CA TYR A 182 -3.20 18.96 -15.19
C TYR A 182 -4.03 18.83 -16.48
N THR A 183 -5.08 18.00 -16.53
CA THR A 183 -5.98 17.92 -17.70
C THR A 183 -7.18 18.84 -17.59
N TRP A 184 -7.40 19.51 -16.46
CA TRP A 184 -8.59 20.34 -16.24
C TRP A 184 -8.48 21.65 -17.00
N GLN A 185 -9.58 22.05 -17.62
CA GLN A 185 -9.65 23.27 -18.42
C GLN A 185 -10.68 24.24 -17.86
N ASP A 186 -10.45 25.54 -18.03
CA ASP A 186 -11.46 26.55 -17.73
C ASP A 186 -12.57 26.60 -18.81
N GLU A 187 -13.60 27.41 -18.58
CA GLU A 187 -14.73 27.57 -19.52
C GLU A 187 -14.29 28.05 -20.93
N ASP A 188 -13.10 28.66 -21.02
CA ASP A 188 -12.50 29.16 -22.25
C ASP A 188 -11.51 28.14 -22.88
N SER A 189 -11.47 26.90 -22.37
CA SER A 189 -10.58 25.82 -22.81
C SER A 189 -9.08 26.11 -22.60
N ASN A 190 -8.72 26.94 -21.63
CA ASN A 190 -7.34 27.11 -21.19
C ASN A 190 -7.02 26.12 -20.06
N ASP A 191 -5.78 25.64 -20.03
CA ASP A 191 -5.31 24.77 -18.95
C ASP A 191 -5.42 25.50 -17.60
N LEU A 192 -6.19 24.94 -16.68
CA LEU A 192 -6.38 25.50 -15.35
C LEU A 192 -5.06 25.45 -14.55
N TYR A 193 -4.27 24.40 -14.79
CA TYR A 193 -2.95 24.19 -14.21
C TYR A 193 -1.92 24.13 -15.34
N PRO A 194 -1.21 25.23 -15.64
CA PRO A 194 -0.27 25.25 -16.75
C PRO A 194 0.88 24.27 -16.50
N ASP A 195 1.19 23.46 -17.51
CA ASP A 195 2.31 22.52 -17.47
C ASP A 195 3.65 23.24 -17.67
N ILE A 196 4.11 23.91 -16.61
CA ILE A 196 5.37 24.67 -16.59
C ILE A 196 6.58 23.73 -16.73
N TRP A 197 6.44 22.47 -16.34
CA TRP A 197 7.55 21.52 -16.22
C TRP A 197 7.59 20.46 -17.32
N GLY A 198 6.63 20.46 -18.25
CA GLY A 198 6.56 19.47 -19.33
C GLY A 198 6.21 18.07 -18.83
N VAL A 199 5.46 17.97 -17.73
CA VAL A 199 5.06 16.71 -17.09
C VAL A 199 3.71 16.20 -17.58
N ALA A 200 2.98 16.96 -18.38
CA ALA A 200 1.76 16.52 -19.04
C ALA A 200 2.07 15.97 -20.45
N GLY A 201 1.23 15.07 -20.93
CA GLY A 201 1.32 14.52 -22.28
C GLY A 201 1.11 13.02 -22.35
N ALA A 202 1.43 12.45 -23.51
CA ALA A 202 1.38 11.01 -23.71
C ALA A 202 2.48 10.30 -22.90
N GLN A 203 2.13 9.10 -22.42
CA GLN A 203 3.05 8.17 -21.79
C GLN A 203 4.22 7.85 -22.74
N ASP A 204 5.43 7.87 -22.21
CA ASP A 204 6.66 7.55 -22.95
C ASP A 204 7.22 6.19 -22.49
N SER A 205 8.32 5.75 -23.08
CA SER A 205 8.94 4.45 -22.76
C SER A 205 10.47 4.51 -22.79
N VAL A 206 11.10 3.52 -22.17
CA VAL A 206 12.53 3.27 -22.28
C VAL A 206 12.78 1.93 -22.95
N ASN A 207 13.67 1.93 -23.95
CA ASN A 207 14.11 0.70 -24.61
C ASN A 207 15.46 0.23 -24.05
N TYR A 208 15.40 -0.75 -23.14
CA TYR A 208 16.58 -1.31 -22.49
C TYR A 208 17.44 -2.17 -23.43
N THR A 209 16.89 -2.63 -24.55
CA THR A 209 17.67 -3.29 -25.62
C THR A 209 18.79 -2.39 -26.11
N LEU A 210 18.52 -1.09 -26.26
CA LEU A 210 19.50 -0.10 -26.69
C LEU A 210 20.55 0.19 -25.60
N GLN A 211 20.25 -0.14 -24.35
CA GLN A 211 21.14 0.02 -23.20
C GLN A 211 21.96 -1.24 -22.88
N GLY A 212 21.84 -2.29 -23.69
CA GLY A 212 22.60 -3.54 -23.53
C GLY A 212 21.90 -4.63 -22.73
N PHE A 213 20.61 -4.47 -22.44
CA PHE A 213 19.76 -5.46 -21.76
C PHE A 213 18.62 -5.91 -22.70
N PRO A 214 18.94 -6.64 -23.79
CA PRO A 214 17.95 -7.07 -24.79
C PRO A 214 16.85 -7.98 -24.23
N GLU A 215 17.09 -8.65 -23.11
CA GLU A 215 16.14 -9.52 -22.43
C GLU A 215 14.94 -8.78 -21.83
N VAL A 216 15.04 -7.47 -21.60
CA VAL A 216 13.95 -6.66 -21.02
C VAL A 216 13.07 -6.03 -22.10
N GLY A 217 13.68 -5.59 -23.19
CA GLY A 217 12.96 -4.92 -24.26
C GLY A 217 12.57 -3.48 -23.95
N GLU A 218 11.43 -3.07 -24.47
CA GLU A 218 10.81 -1.77 -24.22
C GLU A 218 9.88 -1.85 -23.02
N VAL A 219 9.96 -0.87 -22.13
CA VAL A 219 9.14 -0.77 -20.93
C VAL A 219 8.55 0.64 -20.86
N PRO A 220 7.22 0.78 -20.66
CA PRO A 220 6.61 2.10 -20.51
C PRO A 220 7.00 2.76 -19.19
N TYR A 221 6.97 4.09 -19.18
CA TYR A 221 7.13 4.88 -17.98
C TYR A 221 5.93 4.74 -17.05
N SER A 222 6.17 4.91 -15.76
CA SER A 222 5.17 4.63 -14.73
C SER A 222 4.47 5.90 -14.25
N CYS A 223 3.22 5.76 -13.84
CA CYS A 223 2.39 6.81 -13.25
C CYS A 223 2.21 6.62 -11.74
N VAL A 224 2.06 7.74 -11.03
CA VAL A 224 1.67 7.74 -9.61
C VAL A 224 0.15 7.76 -9.52
N TRP A 225 -0.38 6.85 -8.71
CA TRP A 225 -1.78 6.72 -8.38
C TRP A 225 -2.00 6.80 -6.87
N SER A 226 -3.19 7.22 -6.45
CA SER A 226 -3.58 7.20 -5.06
C SER A 226 -5.05 6.88 -4.87
N ALA A 227 -5.40 6.26 -3.75
CA ALA A 227 -6.76 6.03 -3.31
C ALA A 227 -6.93 6.46 -1.84
N ARG A 228 -8.10 6.98 -1.52
CA ARG A 228 -8.42 7.53 -0.21
C ARG A 228 -9.46 6.66 0.48
N GLY A 229 -9.20 6.24 1.71
CA GLY A 229 -10.07 5.43 2.54
C GLY A 229 -10.46 6.18 3.81
N THR A 230 -11.74 6.14 4.20
CA THR A 230 -12.19 6.64 5.51
C THR A 230 -12.94 5.55 6.24
N LEU A 231 -12.55 5.28 7.49
CA LEU A 231 -13.27 4.36 8.37
C LEU A 231 -14.53 5.06 8.90
N LEU A 232 -15.69 4.50 8.60
CA LEU A 232 -16.98 5.06 8.99
C LEU A 232 -17.90 4.01 9.59
N GLU A 233 -18.89 4.50 10.32
CA GLU A 233 -20.04 3.69 10.69
C GLU A 233 -20.91 3.43 9.46
N VAL A 234 -21.31 2.18 9.30
CA VAL A 234 -22.16 1.70 8.21
C VAL A 234 -23.33 0.90 8.74
N ASP A 235 -24.41 0.86 7.97
CA ASP A 235 -25.55 -0.03 8.22
C ASP A 235 -25.26 -1.46 7.73
N ALA A 236 -26.26 -2.35 7.85
CA ALA A 236 -26.15 -3.75 7.43
C ALA A 236 -25.95 -3.93 5.92
N ASP A 237 -26.24 -2.91 5.11
CA ASP A 237 -26.05 -2.90 3.67
C ASP A 237 -24.68 -2.28 3.26
N GLY A 238 -23.85 -1.89 4.25
CA GLY A 238 -22.55 -1.27 4.03
C GLY A 238 -22.63 0.21 3.65
N ILE A 239 -23.77 0.86 3.88
CA ILE A 239 -23.97 2.27 3.55
C ILE A 239 -23.59 3.15 4.75
N PRO A 240 -22.75 4.18 4.56
CA PRO A 240 -22.37 5.13 5.61
C PRO A 240 -23.59 5.71 6.33
N THR A 241 -23.77 5.35 7.60
CA THR A 241 -24.94 5.69 8.40
C THR A 241 -24.55 5.89 9.86
N ASP A 242 -24.83 7.06 10.40
CA ASP A 242 -24.59 7.37 11.83
C ASP A 242 -25.44 6.46 12.72
N GLY A 243 -24.80 5.73 13.63
CA GLY A 243 -25.45 4.72 14.47
C GLY A 243 -25.80 3.43 13.71
N GLY A 244 -25.22 3.18 12.53
CA GLY A 244 -25.39 1.94 11.77
C GLY A 244 -24.89 0.69 12.51
N GLY A 245 -23.98 0.88 13.47
CA GLY A 245 -23.54 -0.16 14.41
C GLY A 245 -22.39 -1.05 13.91
N PHE A 246 -21.99 -0.90 12.65
CA PHE A 246 -20.85 -1.57 12.04
C PHE A 246 -19.85 -0.53 11.56
N TYR A 247 -18.60 -0.93 11.35
CA TYR A 247 -17.56 -0.08 10.78
C TYR A 247 -17.03 -0.65 9.47
N ASP A 248 -16.73 0.20 8.50
CA ASP A 248 -16.08 -0.21 7.25
C ASP A 248 -15.20 0.91 6.71
N VAL A 249 -14.18 0.54 5.93
CA VAL A 249 -13.35 1.53 5.23
C VAL A 249 -13.95 1.76 3.85
N ILE A 250 -14.49 2.95 3.67
CA ILE A 250 -15.07 3.38 2.40
C ILE A 250 -13.96 3.99 1.55
N TRP A 251 -13.66 3.33 0.44
CA TRP A 251 -12.65 3.73 -0.52
C TRP A 251 -13.26 4.63 -1.61
N THR A 252 -12.57 5.73 -1.89
CA THR A 252 -12.87 6.61 -3.01
C THR A 252 -12.34 6.00 -4.30
N LYS A 253 -12.79 6.54 -5.45
CA LYS A 253 -12.16 6.27 -6.74
C LYS A 253 -10.65 6.59 -6.65
N ALA A 254 -9.84 5.76 -7.30
CA ALA A 254 -8.42 6.01 -7.47
C ALA A 254 -8.18 7.20 -8.40
N GLU A 255 -7.25 8.08 -8.03
CA GLU A 255 -6.88 9.29 -8.75
C GLU A 255 -5.43 9.20 -9.20
N ARG A 256 -5.18 9.63 -10.43
CA ARG A 256 -3.85 9.64 -11.03
C ARG A 256 -3.22 11.02 -10.85
N LEU A 257 -1.94 11.06 -10.50
CA LEU A 257 -1.20 12.30 -10.28
C LEU A 257 -0.29 12.67 -11.46
N THR A 258 0.21 11.69 -12.21
CA THR A 258 1.25 11.90 -13.23
C THR A 258 0.83 11.29 -14.58
N SER A 259 1.46 11.72 -15.66
CA SER A 259 1.06 11.35 -17.03
C SER A 259 1.81 10.14 -17.61
N GLY A 260 2.93 9.75 -17.00
CA GLY A 260 3.87 8.79 -17.58
C GLY A 260 4.76 9.43 -18.65
N ARG A 261 4.79 10.77 -18.75
CA ARG A 261 5.76 11.50 -19.58
C ARG A 261 7.20 11.35 -19.06
N ARG A 262 7.33 11.08 -17.77
CA ARG A 262 8.56 10.79 -17.04
C ARG A 262 8.30 9.56 -16.17
N ASP A 263 9.32 8.75 -15.93
CA ASP A 263 9.15 7.48 -15.23
C ASP A 263 9.12 7.70 -13.72
N ALA A 264 7.93 7.54 -13.13
CA ALA A 264 7.75 7.69 -11.70
C ALA A 264 8.36 6.51 -10.92
N ASN A 265 9.07 6.81 -9.83
CA ASN A 265 9.60 5.80 -8.92
C ASN A 265 9.71 6.35 -7.49
N ARG A 266 9.98 5.47 -6.53
CA ARG A 266 10.31 5.81 -5.13
C ARG A 266 9.25 6.71 -4.49
N LEU A 267 8.03 6.20 -4.38
CA LEU A 267 6.94 6.86 -3.67
C LEU A 267 7.12 6.73 -2.16
N GLU A 268 6.94 7.84 -1.44
CA GLU A 268 6.94 7.91 0.02
C GLU A 268 5.77 8.79 0.48
N MET A 269 5.18 8.46 1.63
CA MET A 269 3.96 9.10 2.12
C MET A 269 4.01 9.26 3.64
N ASN A 270 3.32 10.28 4.13
CA ASN A 270 3.12 10.51 5.55
C ASN A 270 1.79 11.26 5.79
N GLY A 271 1.31 11.27 7.03
CA GLY A 271 0.06 11.90 7.38
C GLY A 271 -0.03 12.26 8.85
N ASP A 272 -0.79 13.30 9.13
CA ASP A 272 -1.10 13.78 10.47
C ASP A 272 -2.59 14.15 10.54
N SER A 273 -3.28 13.70 11.59
CA SER A 273 -4.74 13.87 11.70
C SER A 273 -5.18 15.33 11.73
N ALA A 274 -4.31 16.25 12.16
CA ALA A 274 -4.64 17.67 12.22
C ALA A 274 -4.33 18.41 10.91
N SER A 275 -3.38 17.92 10.13
CA SER A 275 -2.85 18.63 8.96
C SER A 275 -3.33 18.06 7.63
N GLY A 276 -3.37 16.73 7.51
CA GLY A 276 -3.68 16.01 6.28
C GLY A 276 -2.57 15.05 5.90
N PHE A 277 -2.44 14.79 4.60
CA PHE A 277 -1.47 13.85 4.06
C PHE A 277 -0.52 14.53 3.08
N MET A 278 0.68 13.99 2.98
CA MET A 278 1.68 14.42 2.02
C MET A 278 2.35 13.21 1.37
N MET A 279 2.79 13.40 0.14
CA MET A 279 3.54 12.39 -0.61
C MET A 279 4.65 13.02 -1.43
N THR A 280 5.68 12.23 -1.67
CA THR A 280 6.80 12.56 -2.55
C THR A 280 7.13 11.39 -3.45
N TRP A 281 7.53 11.67 -4.68
CA TRP A 281 7.99 10.65 -5.63
C TRP A 281 9.10 11.23 -6.51
N GLN A 282 9.89 10.35 -7.12
CA GLN A 282 10.91 10.69 -8.09
C GLN A 282 10.36 10.53 -9.50
N GLU A 283 10.78 11.38 -10.44
CA GLU A 283 10.51 11.18 -11.87
C GLU A 283 11.75 11.37 -12.73
N ASP A 284 12.11 10.29 -13.43
CA ASP A 284 13.24 10.25 -14.35
C ASP A 284 12.79 10.55 -15.78
N PRO A 285 13.40 11.54 -16.47
CA PRO A 285 13.02 11.86 -17.85
C PRO A 285 13.48 10.81 -18.88
N GLU A 286 14.47 9.99 -18.55
CA GLU A 286 15.08 9.00 -19.44
C GLU A 286 14.72 7.55 -19.05
N GLY A 287 13.79 7.38 -18.11
CA GLY A 287 13.40 6.08 -17.58
C GLY A 287 14.36 5.59 -16.51
N LEU A 288 13.95 4.59 -15.73
CA LEU A 288 14.82 4.04 -14.69
C LEU A 288 16.09 3.43 -15.27
N ARG A 289 17.22 3.63 -14.59
CA ARG A 289 18.48 3.00 -14.99
C ARG A 289 18.68 1.69 -14.22
N PRO A 290 19.06 0.59 -14.90
CA PRO A 290 19.41 -0.64 -14.21
C PRO A 290 20.61 -0.40 -13.29
N GLY A 291 20.59 -1.03 -12.11
CA GLY A 291 21.71 -0.97 -11.16
C GLY A 291 22.98 -1.61 -11.72
N GLN A 292 24.14 -1.35 -11.11
CA GLN A 292 25.41 -2.00 -11.46
C GLN A 292 25.77 -3.13 -10.47
N GLY A 293 24.78 -3.74 -9.81
CA GLY A 293 25.03 -4.82 -8.84
C GLY A 293 25.65 -6.05 -9.52
N LEU A 294 26.85 -6.43 -9.07
CA LEU A 294 27.55 -7.62 -9.57
C LEU A 294 27.02 -8.86 -8.84
N GLY A 295 25.96 -9.46 -9.37
CA GLY A 295 25.42 -10.74 -8.90
C GLY A 295 24.30 -11.23 -9.84
N PRO A 296 24.07 -12.55 -9.96
CA PRO A 296 22.94 -13.08 -10.74
C PRO A 296 21.62 -12.57 -10.13
N GLY A 297 20.90 -11.72 -10.87
CA GLY A 297 19.69 -11.04 -10.40
C GLY A 297 19.92 -9.68 -9.69
N GLU A 298 21.17 -9.28 -9.41
CA GLU A 298 21.47 -8.02 -8.72
C GLU A 298 21.73 -6.82 -9.66
N GLY A 299 21.75 -7.02 -10.98
CA GLY A 299 21.85 -5.94 -11.98
C GLY A 299 20.67 -4.96 -11.96
N TRP A 300 19.68 -5.20 -11.12
CA TRP A 300 18.52 -4.35 -10.91
C TRP A 300 18.30 -3.97 -9.44
N SER A 301 19.17 -4.43 -8.54
CA SER A 301 19.11 -4.06 -7.13
C SER A 301 19.76 -2.69 -6.94
N GLY A 302 18.96 -1.70 -6.53
CA GLY A 302 19.40 -0.31 -6.37
C GLY A 302 19.38 0.45 -7.69
N ALA A 303 18.19 0.58 -8.30
CA ALA A 303 17.95 1.47 -9.42
C ALA A 303 18.63 2.83 -9.17
N VAL A 304 19.55 3.18 -10.06
CA VAL A 304 20.20 4.49 -10.06
C VAL A 304 19.35 5.39 -10.92
N VAL A 305 19.19 6.65 -10.53
CA VAL A 305 18.45 7.62 -11.33
C VAL A 305 19.41 8.29 -12.33
N ASN A 306 18.91 8.66 -13.50
CA ASN A 306 19.64 9.49 -14.44
C ASN A 306 19.81 10.92 -13.90
N GLN A 307 20.75 11.65 -14.50
CA GLN A 307 20.82 13.09 -14.26
C GLN A 307 19.49 13.74 -14.67
N GLN A 308 19.11 14.83 -14.00
CA GLN A 308 17.82 15.52 -14.19
C GLN A 308 16.59 14.78 -13.66
N THR A 309 16.77 13.68 -12.90
CA THR A 309 15.68 13.15 -12.09
C THR A 309 15.28 14.13 -11.00
N ASP A 310 13.99 14.45 -10.96
CA ASP A 310 13.41 15.44 -10.06
C ASP A 310 12.63 14.76 -8.94
N LEU A 311 12.51 15.46 -7.80
CA LEU A 311 11.68 15.06 -6.67
C LEU A 311 10.43 15.93 -6.65
N TRP A 312 9.27 15.28 -6.66
CA TRP A 312 7.97 15.92 -6.60
C TRP A 312 7.36 15.83 -5.20
N TYR A 313 6.46 16.76 -4.90
CA TYR A 313 5.74 16.83 -3.64
C TYR A 313 4.29 17.22 -3.90
N SER A 314 3.37 16.49 -3.29
CA SER A 314 1.95 16.82 -3.26
C SER A 314 1.39 16.62 -1.85
N TYR A 315 0.29 17.30 -1.55
CA TYR A 315 -0.40 17.19 -0.27
C TYR A 315 -1.90 17.38 -0.45
N ILE A 316 -2.66 16.86 0.52
CA ILE A 316 -4.09 17.07 0.65
C ILE A 316 -4.43 17.37 2.11
N SER A 317 -5.26 18.38 2.34
CA SER A 317 -5.68 18.72 3.71
C SER A 317 -6.69 17.69 4.24
N THR A 318 -6.79 17.55 5.56
CA THR A 318 -7.83 16.69 6.16
C THR A 318 -9.25 17.08 5.73
N ASN A 319 -9.51 18.38 5.49
CA ASN A 319 -10.83 18.88 5.10
C ASN A 319 -11.20 18.49 3.66
N ASP A 320 -10.21 18.43 2.78
CA ASP A 320 -10.42 18.12 1.36
C ASP A 320 -10.37 16.60 1.09
N PHE A 321 -10.00 15.80 2.10
CA PHE A 321 -9.80 14.36 1.96
C PHE A 321 -11.03 13.61 1.46
N ILE A 322 -12.23 14.10 1.76
CA ILE A 322 -13.51 13.50 1.34
C ILE A 322 -14.03 14.04 0.00
N GLN A 323 -13.37 15.06 -0.57
CA GLN A 323 -13.77 15.65 -1.85
C GLN A 323 -13.15 14.86 -2.99
N VAL A 324 -13.95 14.11 -3.73
CA VAL A 324 -13.47 13.19 -4.78
C VAL A 324 -14.20 13.40 -6.09
N GLN A 325 -13.49 13.17 -7.19
CA GLN A 325 -14.14 13.12 -8.50
C GLN A 325 -14.95 11.83 -8.62
N THR A 326 -16.19 11.97 -9.10
CA THR A 326 -17.12 10.84 -9.20
C THR A 326 -16.98 10.08 -10.52
N SER A 327 -16.42 10.71 -11.55
CA SER A 327 -16.15 10.11 -12.85
C SER A 327 -14.99 10.81 -13.54
N ASP A 328 -14.47 10.24 -14.64
CA ASP A 328 -13.40 10.90 -15.39
C ASP A 328 -13.91 12.13 -16.20
N GLU A 329 -15.23 12.23 -16.37
CA GLU A 329 -15.88 13.31 -17.14
C GLU A 329 -16.37 14.48 -16.26
N ASP A 330 -16.36 14.32 -14.93
CA ASP A 330 -16.84 15.32 -13.99
C ASP A 330 -15.67 15.95 -13.22
N GLU A 331 -15.38 17.20 -13.53
CA GLU A 331 -14.34 17.99 -12.87
C GLU A 331 -14.77 18.46 -11.46
N THR A 332 -16.05 18.30 -11.12
CA THR A 332 -16.58 18.72 -9.81
C THR A 332 -16.32 17.65 -8.77
N ALA A 333 -15.40 17.91 -7.84
CA ALA A 333 -15.25 17.06 -6.68
C ALA A 333 -16.51 17.14 -5.80
N VAL A 334 -17.02 15.99 -5.36
CA VAL A 334 -18.20 15.86 -4.50
C VAL A 334 -17.77 15.28 -3.16
N SER A 335 -18.34 15.78 -2.07
CA SER A 335 -18.26 15.14 -0.77
C SER A 335 -18.99 13.80 -0.83
N ILE A 336 -18.29 12.70 -0.54
CA ILE A 336 -18.94 11.38 -0.46
C ILE A 336 -19.81 11.18 0.79
N TYR A 337 -20.00 12.24 1.60
CA TYR A 337 -20.86 12.28 2.80
C TYR A 337 -21.65 13.57 2.89
#